data_AF-A0A2U1KSY7-F1
#
_entry.id   AF-A0A2U1KSY7-F1
#
_cell.length_a   1.000
_cell.length_b   1.000
_cell.length_c   1.000
_cell.angle_alpha   90.00
_cell.angle_beta   90.00
_cell.angle_gamma   90.00
#
_symmetry.space_group_name_H-M   'P 1'
#
loop_
_entity.id
_entity.type
_entity.pdbx_description
1 polymer ?
#
loop_
_entity_poly.entity_id
_entity_poly.type
_entity_poly.pdbx_seq_one_letter_code
_entity_poly.pdbx_strand_id
1 'polypeptide(L)'
;MILAQIEPFPDLQIEPFTDQQIMRIYELQNIILEGEKILSKEHAKVNQSLSDAIISENLKFPYHAANYMAQMSTAMNKLSNLGDIVNQADKLRLQTIHSLYQLMTTRQASRSLMAIGEYFHRIHSLSSLWGTREQKP
;
A
#
# COMPACT_ATOMS: atom_id res chain seq x y z
N MET A 1 10.51 15.41 -29.27
CA MET A 1 9.54 14.32 -29.56
C MET A 1 9.09 13.60 -28.28
N ILE A 2 8.81 14.34 -27.19
CA ILE A 2 8.32 13.78 -25.91
C ILE A 2 7.01 14.46 -25.46
N LEU A 3 6.62 15.57 -26.10
CA LEU A 3 5.44 16.36 -25.71
C LEU A 3 4.16 16.01 -26.49
N ALA A 4 4.20 15.03 -27.41
CA ALA A 4 3.05 14.70 -28.27
C ALA A 4 2.15 13.56 -27.75
N GLN A 5 2.48 12.93 -26.61
CA GLN A 5 1.72 11.79 -26.06
C GLN A 5 0.81 12.13 -24.86
N ILE A 6 0.72 13.40 -24.48
CA ILE A 6 -0.13 13.83 -23.35
C ILE A 6 -1.17 14.83 -23.86
N GLU A 7 -1.84 14.52 -24.95
CA GLU A 7 -3.14 15.12 -25.21
C GLU A 7 -4.13 14.53 -24.20
N PRO A 8 -4.84 15.34 -23.40
CA PRO A 8 -5.90 14.84 -22.54
C PRO A 8 -6.98 14.21 -23.44
N PHE A 9 -7.30 12.93 -23.24
CA PHE A 9 -8.45 12.33 -23.91
C PHE A 9 -9.71 13.11 -23.47
N PRO A 10 -10.47 13.69 -24.43
CA PRO A 10 -11.58 14.59 -24.11
C PRO A 10 -12.72 13.90 -23.33
N ASP A 11 -12.75 12.57 -23.30
CA ASP A 11 -13.82 11.78 -22.70
C ASP A 11 -13.61 11.42 -21.22
N LEU A 12 -12.50 11.81 -20.58
CA LEU A 12 -12.19 11.43 -19.20
C LEU A 12 -12.92 12.26 -18.11
N GLN A 13 -14.01 12.92 -18.46
CA GLN A 13 -14.82 13.63 -17.48
C GLN A 13 -15.58 12.63 -16.62
N ILE A 14 -15.13 12.48 -15.37
CA ILE A 14 -15.89 11.80 -14.33
C ILE A 14 -17.06 12.72 -13.99
N GLU A 15 -18.27 12.19 -14.05
CA GLU A 15 -19.47 12.91 -13.63
C GLU A 15 -19.28 13.38 -12.17
N PRO A 16 -19.55 14.65 -11.84
CA PRO A 16 -19.28 15.19 -10.53
C PRO A 16 -20.01 14.39 -9.45
N PHE A 17 -19.35 14.20 -8.31
CA PHE A 17 -19.98 13.60 -7.14
C PHE A 17 -21.02 14.54 -6.55
N THR A 18 -22.12 13.99 -6.05
CA THR A 18 -23.11 14.77 -5.30
C THR A 18 -22.54 15.20 -3.94
N ASP A 19 -23.09 16.25 -3.34
CA ASP A 19 -22.66 16.72 -2.01
C ASP A 19 -22.73 15.60 -0.95
N GLN A 20 -23.75 14.74 -1.06
CA GLN A 20 -23.89 13.58 -0.20
C GLN A 20 -22.77 12.55 -0.42
N GLN A 21 -22.42 12.26 -1.67
CA GLN A 21 -21.28 11.38 -1.99
C GLN A 21 -19.97 11.96 -1.46
N ILE A 22 -19.75 13.26 -1.62
CA ILE A 22 -18.56 13.97 -1.15
C ILE A 22 -18.43 13.86 0.38
N MET A 23 -19.51 14.13 1.12
CA MET A 23 -19.52 13.98 2.58
C MET A 23 -19.13 12.56 3.01
N ARG A 24 -19.72 11.54 2.38
CA ARG A 24 -19.42 10.13 2.67
C ARG A 24 -17.98 9.74 2.30
N ILE A 25 -17.44 10.31 1.23
CA ILE A 25 -16.03 10.10 0.85
C ILE A 25 -15.11 10.68 1.93
N TYR A 26 -15.40 11.86 2.48
CA TYR A 26 -14.61 12.41 3.59
C TYR A 26 -14.71 11.57 4.87
N GLU A 27 -15.91 11.07 5.21
CA GLU A 27 -16.07 10.13 6.32
C GLU A 27 -15.21 8.87 6.12
N LEU A 28 -15.28 8.29 4.92
CA LEU A 28 -14.50 7.11 4.55
C LEU A 28 -12.99 7.39 4.65
N GLN A 29 -12.51 8.52 4.14
CA GLN A 29 -11.12 8.93 4.23
C GLN A 29 -10.64 9.03 5.68
N ASN A 30 -11.42 9.66 6.57
CA ASN A 30 -11.06 9.78 7.97
C ASN A 30 -10.91 8.43 8.67
N ILE A 31 -11.83 7.50 8.39
CA ILE A 31 -11.78 6.13 8.93
C ILE A 31 -10.53 5.39 8.44
N ILE A 32 -10.23 5.49 7.14
CA ILE A 32 -9.08 4.81 6.54
C ILE A 32 -7.78 5.39 7.08
N LEU A 33 -7.66 6.71 7.18
CA LEU A 33 -6.47 7.37 7.72
C LEU A 33 -6.19 6.95 9.16
N GLU A 34 -7.23 6.84 10.01
CA GLU A 34 -7.04 6.37 11.38
C GLU A 34 -6.63 4.88 11.41
N GLY A 35 -7.25 4.05 10.56
CA GLY A 35 -6.86 2.65 10.40
C GLY A 35 -5.40 2.49 9.96
N GLU A 36 -4.97 3.25 8.97
CA GLU A 36 -3.59 3.27 8.46
C GLU A 36 -2.60 3.73 9.54
N LYS A 37 -2.97 4.74 10.34
CA LYS A 37 -2.15 5.22 11.45
C LYS A 37 -1.98 4.17 12.54
N ILE A 38 -3.04 3.45 12.88
CA ILE A 38 -2.99 2.33 13.84
C ILE A 38 -2.03 1.25 13.32
N LEU A 39 -2.21 0.81 12.08
CA LEU A 39 -1.34 -0.20 11.45
C LEU A 39 0.11 0.26 11.35
N SER A 40 0.35 1.52 11.02
CA SER A 40 1.71 2.10 10.94
C SER A 40 2.41 2.09 12.30
N LYS A 41 1.68 2.40 13.38
CA LYS A 41 2.20 2.35 14.74
C LYS A 41 2.50 0.91 15.17
N GLU A 42 1.61 -0.02 14.85
CA GLU A 42 1.81 -1.44 15.13
C GLU A 42 3.02 -1.99 14.37
N HIS A 43 3.13 -1.66 13.08
CA HIS A 43 4.27 -2.00 12.23
C HIS A 43 5.59 -1.51 12.81
N ALA A 44 5.68 -0.24 13.21
CA ALA A 44 6.87 0.31 13.82
C ALA A 44 7.27 -0.45 15.10
N LYS A 45 6.29 -0.78 15.95
CA LYS A 45 6.52 -1.54 17.19
C LYS A 45 7.02 -2.97 16.92
N VAL A 46 6.38 -3.70 16.00
CA VAL A 46 6.78 -5.06 15.65
C VAL A 46 8.15 -5.07 14.99
N ASN A 47 8.41 -4.14 14.07
CA ASN A 47 9.69 -4.03 13.37
C ASN A 47 10.86 -3.70 14.32
N GLN A 48 10.65 -2.78 15.28
CA GLN A 48 11.64 -2.51 16.32
C GLN A 48 11.88 -3.75 17.18
N SER A 49 10.81 -4.39 17.65
CA SER A 49 10.93 -5.59 18.48
C SER A 49 11.61 -6.74 17.75
N LEU A 50 11.38 -6.89 16.44
CA LEU A 50 12.04 -7.89 15.59
C LEU A 50 13.53 -7.57 15.45
N SER A 51 13.87 -6.31 15.23
CA SER A 51 15.27 -5.85 15.18
C SER A 51 16.01 -6.17 16.48
N ASP A 52 15.41 -5.85 17.63
CA ASP A 52 15.96 -6.18 18.95
C ASP A 52 16.13 -7.70 19.12
N ALA A 53 15.18 -8.49 18.61
CA ALA A 53 15.29 -9.94 18.67
C ALA A 53 16.46 -10.47 17.87
N ILE A 54 16.67 -9.97 16.64
CA ILE A 54 17.72 -10.44 15.73
C ILE A 54 19.11 -9.99 16.19
N ILE A 55 19.22 -8.80 16.78
CA ILE A 55 20.49 -8.21 17.24
C ILE A 55 21.00 -8.88 18.54
N SER A 56 20.13 -9.62 19.24
CA SER A 56 20.44 -10.38 20.45
C SER A 56 21.71 -11.22 20.34
N GLU A 57 22.55 -11.16 21.37
CA GLU A 57 23.79 -11.94 21.47
C GLU A 57 23.52 -13.45 21.39
N ASN A 58 22.38 -13.92 21.89
CA ASN A 58 22.00 -15.34 21.83
C ASN A 58 21.82 -15.86 20.39
N LEU A 59 21.49 -14.97 19.44
CA LEU A 59 21.41 -15.30 18.01
C LEU A 59 22.74 -15.10 17.29
N LYS A 60 23.52 -14.08 17.66
CA LYS A 60 24.81 -13.76 17.02
C LYS A 60 25.94 -14.70 17.44
N PHE A 61 26.00 -15.06 18.71
CA PHE A 61 27.03 -15.89 19.32
C PHE A 61 26.35 -16.92 20.24
N PRO A 62 25.80 -18.00 19.67
CA PRO A 62 25.05 -18.97 20.45
C PRO A 62 25.97 -19.80 21.35
N TYR A 63 26.14 -19.37 22.61
CA TYR A 63 26.89 -20.11 23.63
C TYR A 63 26.16 -21.38 24.10
N HIS A 64 24.83 -21.43 23.96
CA HIS A 64 24.01 -22.57 24.35
C HIS A 64 22.83 -22.75 23.39
N ALA A 65 22.63 -23.98 22.92
CA ALA A 65 21.61 -24.30 21.91
C ALA A 65 20.19 -23.93 22.38
N ALA A 66 19.86 -24.10 23.66
CA ALA A 66 18.53 -23.74 24.18
C ALA A 66 18.26 -22.22 24.10
N ASN A 67 19.28 -21.38 24.35
CA ASN A 67 19.14 -19.92 24.29
C ASN A 67 18.96 -19.45 22.85
N TYR A 68 19.70 -20.04 21.91
CA TYR A 68 19.52 -19.80 20.48
C TYR A 68 18.10 -20.17 20.03
N MET A 69 17.62 -21.37 20.38
CA MET A 69 16.29 -21.83 19.98
C MET A 69 15.17 -20.96 20.56
N ALA A 70 15.29 -20.55 21.84
CA ALA A 70 14.32 -19.64 22.46
C ALA A 70 14.31 -18.26 21.78
N GLN A 71 15.49 -17.72 21.46
CA GLN A 71 15.62 -16.44 20.78
C GLN A 71 15.12 -16.52 19.33
N MET A 72 15.42 -17.60 18.62
CA MET A 72 14.94 -17.85 17.26
C MET A 72 13.41 -17.98 17.22
N SER A 73 12.82 -18.75 18.14
CA SER A 73 11.35 -18.85 18.29
C SER A 73 10.72 -17.47 18.49
N THR A 74 11.32 -16.63 19.34
CA THR A 74 10.87 -15.25 19.55
C THR A 74 10.96 -14.40 18.28
N ALA A 75 12.05 -14.50 17.51
CA ALA A 75 12.21 -13.78 16.25
C ALA A 75 11.19 -14.26 15.20
N MET A 76 10.96 -15.57 15.10
CA MET A 76 9.97 -16.16 14.19
C MET A 76 8.54 -15.73 14.53
N ASN A 77 8.18 -15.68 15.82
CA ASN A 77 6.87 -15.17 16.24
C ASN A 77 6.69 -13.69 15.84
N LYS A 78 7.72 -12.86 16.00
CA LYS A 78 7.68 -11.45 15.59
C LYS A 78 7.59 -11.30 14.06
N LEU A 79 8.26 -12.17 13.31
CA LEU A 79 8.13 -12.24 11.85
C LEU A 79 6.70 -12.61 11.42
N SER A 80 6.05 -13.56 12.12
CA SER A 80 4.64 -13.90 11.90
C SER A 80 3.73 -12.70 12.12
N ASN A 81 3.93 -11.96 13.21
CA ASN A 81 3.16 -10.75 13.49
C ASN A 81 3.32 -9.70 12.38
N LEU A 82 4.51 -9.58 11.77
CA LEU A 82 4.71 -8.70 10.62
C LEU A 82 3.86 -9.14 9.41
N GLY A 83 3.77 -10.45 9.16
CA GLY A 83 2.88 -11.01 8.14
C GLY A 83 1.41 -10.69 8.41
N ASP A 84 0.98 -10.74 9.68
CA ASP A 84 -0.38 -10.38 10.08
C ASP A 84 -0.69 -8.89 9.82
N ILE A 85 0.27 -7.99 10.03
CA ILE A 85 0.11 -6.56 9.72
C ILE A 85 -0.06 -6.36 8.22
N VAL A 86 0.71 -7.06 7.38
CA VAL A 86 0.56 -6.99 5.91
C VAL A 86 -0.84 -7.46 5.50
N ASN A 87 -1.33 -8.55 6.08
CA ASN A 87 -2.68 -9.05 5.82
C ASN A 87 -3.76 -8.04 6.27
N GLN A 88 -3.57 -7.35 7.39
CA GLN A 88 -4.49 -6.31 7.86
C GLN A 88 -4.47 -5.08 6.94
N ALA A 89 -3.29 -4.66 6.47
CA ALA A 89 -3.17 -3.56 5.51
C ALA A 89 -3.87 -3.88 4.18
N ASP A 90 -3.75 -5.12 3.69
CA ASP A 90 -4.46 -5.53 2.47
C ASP A 90 -5.98 -5.57 2.66
N LYS A 91 -6.45 -6.04 3.83
CA LYS A 91 -7.88 -5.98 4.18
C LYS A 91 -8.40 -4.54 4.21
N LEU A 92 -7.67 -3.60 4.83
CA LEU A 92 -8.04 -2.18 4.86
C LEU A 92 -8.11 -1.60 3.44
N ARG A 93 -7.14 -1.94 2.57
CA ARG A 93 -7.13 -1.54 1.16
C ARG A 93 -8.34 -2.08 0.40
N LEU A 94 -8.65 -3.36 0.54
CA LEU A 94 -9.81 -3.99 -0.14
C LEU A 94 -11.14 -3.40 0.36
N GLN A 95 -11.28 -3.20 1.67
CA GLN A 95 -12.45 -2.56 2.27
C GLN A 95 -12.62 -1.12 1.77
N THR A 96 -11.53 -0.36 1.68
CA THR A 96 -11.52 1.00 1.14
C THR A 96 -12.05 1.03 -0.29
N ILE A 97 -11.49 0.19 -1.15
CA ILE A 97 -11.88 0.10 -2.56
C ILE A 97 -13.36 -0.27 -2.70
N HIS A 98 -13.79 -1.30 -1.96
CA HIS A 98 -15.18 -1.74 -1.96
C HIS A 98 -16.15 -0.65 -1.50
N SER A 99 -15.88 -0.02 -0.35
CA SER A 99 -16.71 1.06 0.19
C SER A 99 -16.76 2.25 -0.76
N LEU A 100 -15.64 2.60 -1.39
CA LEU A 100 -15.59 3.68 -2.37
C LEU A 100 -16.49 3.36 -3.58
N TYR A 101 -16.47 2.13 -4.10
CA TYR A 101 -17.37 1.74 -5.20
C TYR A 101 -18.84 1.79 -4.82
N GLN A 102 -19.19 1.43 -3.58
CA GLN A 102 -20.57 1.52 -3.11
C GLN A 102 -21.10 2.96 -3.02
N LEU A 103 -20.20 3.95 -2.88
CA LEU A 103 -20.56 5.37 -2.88
C LEU A 103 -20.73 5.94 -4.29
N MET A 104 -20.26 5.26 -5.34
CA MET A 104 -20.28 5.76 -6.71
C MET A 104 -21.42 5.15 -7.54
N THR A 105 -21.90 5.89 -8.54
CA THR A 105 -22.72 5.27 -9.60
C THR A 105 -21.86 4.37 -10.48
N THR A 106 -22.47 3.43 -11.20
CA THR A 106 -21.76 2.58 -12.17
C THR A 106 -20.97 3.39 -13.21
N ARG A 107 -21.52 4.54 -13.63
CA ARG A 107 -20.84 5.44 -14.58
C ARG A 107 -19.62 6.11 -13.96
N GLN A 108 -19.75 6.66 -12.75
CA GLN A 108 -18.63 7.24 -12.00
C GLN A 108 -17.54 6.20 -11.74
N ALA A 109 -17.91 4.99 -11.29
CA ALA A 109 -16.98 3.89 -11.04
C ALA A 109 -16.21 3.47 -12.31
N SER A 110 -16.93 3.28 -13.43
CA SER A 110 -16.33 2.91 -14.71
C SER A 110 -15.33 3.97 -15.20
N ARG A 111 -15.68 5.25 -15.11
CA ARG A 111 -14.79 6.35 -15.51
C ARG A 111 -13.59 6.50 -14.57
N SER A 112 -13.79 6.34 -13.26
CA SER A 112 -12.70 6.32 -12.28
C SER A 112 -11.71 5.19 -12.55
N LEU A 113 -12.20 3.98 -12.82
CA LEU A 113 -11.35 2.83 -13.19
C LEU A 113 -10.54 3.08 -14.47
N MET A 114 -11.17 3.67 -15.48
CA MET A 114 -10.49 4.02 -16.73
C MET A 114 -9.38 5.05 -16.48
N ALA A 115 -9.66 6.10 -15.70
CA ALA A 115 -8.68 7.11 -15.33
C ALA A 115 -7.49 6.53 -14.53
N ILE A 116 -7.77 5.61 -13.61
CA ILE A 116 -6.73 4.89 -12.86
C ILE A 116 -5.86 4.05 -13.79
N GLY A 117 -6.48 3.31 -14.72
CA GLY A 117 -5.77 2.50 -15.71
C GLY A 117 -4.83 3.34 -16.59
N GLU A 118 -5.29 4.50 -17.03
CA GLU A 118 -4.48 5.45 -17.80
C GLU A 118 -3.30 5.99 -16.98
N TYR A 119 -3.53 6.36 -15.72
CA TYR A 119 -2.47 6.83 -14.84
C TYR A 119 -1.37 5.77 -14.66
N PHE A 120 -1.75 4.51 -14.39
CA PHE A 120 -0.80 3.42 -14.30
C PHE A 120 -0.06 3.17 -15.61
N HIS A 121 -0.76 3.21 -16.74
CA HIS A 121 -0.14 3.07 -18.06
C HIS A 121 0.90 4.17 -18.31
N ARG A 122 0.63 5.42 -17.91
CA ARG A 122 1.57 6.55 -18.02
C ARG A 122 2.80 6.34 -17.12
N ILE A 123 2.61 5.95 -15.87
CA ILE A 123 3.73 5.63 -14.96
C ILE A 123 4.61 4.54 -15.57
N HIS A 124 4.00 3.44 -16.03
CA HIS A 124 4.73 2.34 -16.62
C HIS A 124 5.50 2.77 -17.88
N SER A 125 4.87 3.57 -18.74
CA SER A 125 5.50 4.12 -19.94
C SER A 125 6.71 5.00 -19.59
N LEU A 126 6.57 5.91 -18.61
CA LEU A 126 7.69 6.74 -18.12
C LEU A 126 8.81 5.90 -17.52
N SER A 127 8.47 4.89 -16.71
CA SER A 127 9.44 3.97 -16.12
C SER A 127 10.24 3.21 -17.19
N SER A 128 9.57 2.72 -18.23
CA SER A 128 10.22 2.05 -19.36
C SER A 128 11.15 2.98 -20.16
N LEU A 129 10.75 4.24 -20.34
CA LEU A 129 11.58 5.26 -21.00
C LEU A 129 12.82 5.61 -20.19
N TRP A 130 12.72 5.67 -18.85
CA TRP A 130 13.88 5.85 -17.98
C TRP A 130 14.81 4.63 -18.01
N GLY A 131 14.27 3.41 -17.94
CA GLY A 131 15.09 2.19 -17.99
C GLY A 131 15.85 2.01 -19.31
N THR A 132 15.25 2.40 -20.43
CA THR A 132 15.93 2.37 -21.75
C THR A 132 16.96 3.49 -21.93
N ARG A 133 16.88 4.57 -21.15
CA ARG A 133 17.86 5.67 -21.17
C ARG A 133 19.19 5.29 -20.51
N GLU A 134 19.16 4.40 -19.52
CA GLU A 134 20.37 3.89 -18.85
C GLU A 134 21.09 2.79 -19.65
N GLN A 135 20.44 2.22 -20.67
CA GLN A 135 21.00 1.12 -21.48
C GLN A 135 21.69 1.59 -22.77
N LYS A 136 21.88 2.90 -22.97
CA LYS A 136 22.65 3.41 -24.11
C LYS A 136 24.13 3.56 -23.68
N PRO A 137 25.07 2.80 -24.25
CA PRO A 137 26.49 2.89 -23.90
C PRO A 137 27.10 4.25 -24.29
#